data_AF-A0A922AHG1-F1
#
_entry.id   AF-A0A922AHG1-F1
#
_cell.length_a   1.000
_cell.length_b   1.000
_cell.length_c   1.000
_cell.angle_alpha   90.00
_cell.angle_beta   90.00
_cell.angle_gamma   90.00
#
_symmetry.space_group_name_H-M   'P 1'
#
loop_
_entity.id
_entity.type
_entity.pdbx_description
1 polymer ?
#
loop_
_entity_poly.entity_id
_entity_poly.type
_entity_poly.pdbx_seq_one_letter_code
_entity_poly.pdbx_strand_id
1 'polypeptide(L)'
;MEIVRQMPTPLHAIFVPVGGGGLIAGIAAYVKTVCPEVKIIGVEPYDANSMALSLFHGQRIMLDNIGRFADGVAMEVVGEETFKLCRELMDGVVLVNQDAICASIKASDGSSIENEILCRFVIPERPGALMKLLDAFGGRWNISMLNYQRQGQNGGDVLVGLKVLSSEMDEFKALANSLGSDYAFEISNETLPLLLHQ
;
A
#
# COMPACT_ATOMS: atom_id res chain seq x y z
N MET A 1 -8.06 6.80 10.80
CA MET A 1 -9.16 6.19 11.58
C MET A 1 -9.07 4.68 11.61
N GLU A 2 -9.00 3.99 10.46
CA GLU A 2 -9.03 2.52 10.40
C GLU A 2 -7.88 1.85 11.15
N ILE A 3 -6.63 2.31 10.95
CA ILE A 3 -5.43 1.77 11.63
C ILE A 3 -5.63 1.67 13.16
N VAL A 4 -6.10 2.75 13.79
CA VAL A 4 -6.28 2.79 15.25
C VAL A 4 -7.42 1.86 15.71
N ARG A 5 -8.45 1.65 14.88
CA ARG A 5 -9.59 0.78 15.21
C ARG A 5 -9.28 -0.71 15.03
N GLN A 6 -8.43 -1.04 14.06
CA GLN A 6 -8.12 -2.43 13.69
C GLN A 6 -6.97 -3.03 14.50
N MET A 7 -6.18 -2.21 15.20
CA MET A 7 -5.03 -2.70 15.98
C MET A 7 -5.44 -3.13 17.40
N PRO A 8 -5.30 -4.43 17.76
CA PRO A 8 -5.65 -4.94 19.08
C PRO A 8 -4.57 -4.70 20.16
N THR A 9 -3.38 -4.25 19.77
CA THR A 9 -2.21 -4.02 20.64
C THR A 9 -1.78 -2.55 20.63
N PRO A 10 -1.09 -2.07 21.67
CA PRO A 10 -0.56 -0.70 21.69
C PRO A 10 0.39 -0.45 20.51
N LEU A 11 0.01 0.53 19.69
CA LEU A 11 0.76 0.95 18.51
C LEU A 11 1.90 1.87 18.96
N HIS A 12 3.13 1.58 18.52
CA HIS A 12 4.30 2.36 18.91
C HIS A 12 4.72 3.35 17.82
N ALA A 13 4.59 2.95 16.56
CA ALA A 13 4.95 3.77 15.41
C ALA A 13 4.13 3.36 14.18
N ILE A 14 3.96 4.31 13.25
CA ILE A 14 3.40 4.10 11.92
C ILE A 14 4.42 4.63 10.91
N PHE A 15 4.83 3.76 9.98
CA PHE A 15 5.68 4.12 8.86
C PHE A 15 4.79 4.41 7.65
N VAL A 16 4.99 5.57 7.01
CA VAL A 16 4.13 6.01 5.89
C VAL A 16 5.02 6.44 4.72
N PRO A 17 4.80 5.93 3.50
CA PRO A 17 5.52 6.41 2.33
C PRO A 17 5.19 7.89 2.06
N VAL A 18 6.20 8.66 1.68
CA VAL A 18 6.06 10.10 1.46
C VAL A 18 6.44 10.46 0.03
N GLY A 19 5.44 10.93 -0.73
CA GLY A 19 5.66 11.73 -1.94
C GLY A 19 5.32 13.18 -1.66
N GLY A 20 4.14 13.64 -2.11
CA GLY A 20 3.67 15.01 -1.83
C GLY A 20 3.30 15.28 -0.35
N GLY A 21 3.31 14.26 0.50
CA GLY A 21 3.03 14.35 1.94
C GLY A 21 1.56 14.25 2.35
N GLY A 22 0.61 14.09 1.41
CA GLY A 22 -0.83 14.06 1.71
C GLY A 22 -1.25 12.93 2.66
N LEU A 23 -0.79 11.72 2.37
CA LEU A 23 -1.13 10.52 3.16
C LEU A 23 -0.61 10.63 4.60
N ILE A 24 0.69 10.92 4.76
CA ILE A 24 1.31 11.03 6.09
C ILE A 24 0.74 12.20 6.88
N ALA A 25 0.46 13.35 6.25
CA ALA A 25 -0.14 14.50 6.93
C ALA A 25 -1.54 14.16 7.46
N GLY A 26 -2.37 13.48 6.67
CA GLY A 26 -3.70 13.05 7.10
C GLY A 26 -3.66 12.01 8.22
N ILE A 27 -2.75 11.03 8.12
CA ILE A 27 -2.54 10.04 9.18
C ILE A 27 -2.04 10.72 10.45
N ALA A 28 -1.04 11.60 10.35
CA ALA A 28 -0.46 12.30 11.49
C ALA A 28 -1.50 13.18 12.20
N ALA A 29 -2.25 13.98 11.45
CA ALA A 29 -3.28 14.86 11.98
C ALA A 29 -4.34 14.07 12.77
N TYR A 30 -4.76 12.90 12.27
CA TYR A 30 -5.71 12.07 13.01
C TYR A 30 -5.05 11.36 14.20
N VAL A 31 -3.94 10.64 13.97
CA VAL A 31 -3.32 9.79 15.00
C VAL A 31 -2.80 10.61 16.16
N LYS A 32 -2.20 11.78 15.93
CA LYS A 32 -1.72 12.65 17.02
C LYS A 32 -2.86 13.18 17.89
N THR A 33 -4.09 13.27 17.39
CA THR A 33 -5.25 13.68 18.22
C THR A 33 -5.80 12.57 19.09
N VAL A 34 -5.73 11.31 18.64
CA VAL A 34 -6.34 10.16 19.34
C VAL A 34 -5.31 9.39 20.17
N CYS A 35 -4.08 9.30 19.69
CA CYS A 35 -2.97 8.57 20.29
C CYS A 35 -1.65 9.37 20.09
N PRO A 36 -1.45 10.49 20.81
CA PRO A 36 -0.32 11.40 20.60
C PRO A 36 1.07 10.76 20.74
N GLU A 37 1.17 9.71 21.57
CA GLU A 37 2.40 8.96 21.83
C GLU A 37 2.87 8.09 20.64
N VAL A 38 1.99 7.80 19.68
CA VAL A 38 2.35 7.02 18.50
C VAL A 38 3.29 7.84 17.62
N LYS A 39 4.43 7.27 17.28
CA LYS A 39 5.39 7.91 16.37
C LYS A 39 4.91 7.82 14.92
N ILE A 40 4.97 8.92 14.20
CA ILE A 40 4.68 8.99 12.78
C ILE A 40 6.00 9.20 12.03
N ILE A 41 6.39 8.20 11.25
CA ILE A 41 7.68 8.16 10.57
C ILE A 41 7.46 8.13 9.06
N GLY A 42 7.99 9.13 8.36
CA GLY A 42 8.00 9.16 6.90
C GLY A 42 9.03 8.19 6.32
N VAL A 43 8.73 7.60 5.17
CA VAL A 43 9.66 6.76 4.41
C VAL A 43 9.80 7.34 3.01
N GLU A 44 11.03 7.71 2.65
CA GLU A 44 11.36 8.27 1.33
C GLU A 44 12.53 7.50 0.67
N PRO A 45 12.53 7.34 -0.66
CA PRO A 45 13.72 6.89 -1.37
C PRO A 45 14.85 7.91 -1.27
N TYR A 46 16.11 7.46 -1.25
CA TYR A 46 17.28 8.37 -1.30
C TYR A 46 17.27 9.30 -2.51
N ASP A 47 16.74 8.84 -3.63
CA ASP A 47 16.65 9.56 -4.90
C ASP A 47 15.33 10.33 -5.08
N ALA A 48 14.48 10.39 -4.04
CA ALA A 48 13.19 11.11 -4.05
C ALA A 48 12.80 11.60 -2.63
N ASN A 49 13.72 12.29 -1.95
CA ASN A 49 13.62 12.65 -0.52
C ASN A 49 13.24 14.13 -0.25
N SER A 50 12.24 14.64 -0.99
CA SER A 50 11.90 16.07 -0.95
C SER A 50 11.35 16.52 0.41
N MET A 51 10.63 15.65 1.16
CA MET A 51 10.17 15.99 2.51
C MET A 51 11.31 16.03 3.51
N ALA A 52 12.21 15.05 3.50
CA ALA A 52 13.36 15.01 4.40
C ALA A 52 14.22 16.27 4.27
N LEU A 53 14.56 16.64 3.04
CA LEU A 53 15.33 17.86 2.77
C LEU A 53 14.55 19.11 3.17
N SER A 54 13.24 19.16 2.89
CA SER A 54 12.41 20.29 3.28
C SER A 54 12.34 20.49 4.79
N LEU A 55 12.20 19.40 5.54
CA LEU A 55 12.18 19.42 7.01
C LEU A 55 13.53 19.83 7.58
N PHE A 56 14.62 19.28 7.04
CA PHE A 56 15.99 19.63 7.45
C PHE A 56 16.29 21.11 7.27
N HIS A 57 15.88 21.70 6.14
CA HIS A 57 16.09 23.12 5.85
C HIS A 57 15.02 24.05 6.44
N GLY A 58 13.95 23.50 7.02
CA GLY A 58 12.82 24.27 7.54
C GLY A 58 11.98 24.99 6.48
N GLN A 59 12.21 24.71 5.19
CA GLN A 59 11.52 25.29 4.04
C GLN A 59 11.39 24.26 2.92
N ARG A 60 10.39 24.41 2.05
CA ARG A 60 10.19 23.50 0.91
C ARG A 60 11.38 23.58 -0.04
N ILE A 61 11.99 22.43 -0.30
CA ILE A 61 13.08 22.27 -1.26
C ILE A 61 12.54 21.64 -2.53
N MET A 62 12.99 22.16 -3.68
CA MET A 62 12.78 21.56 -4.99
C MET A 62 14.01 20.70 -5.31
N LEU A 63 13.80 19.44 -5.66
CA LEU A 63 14.87 18.54 -6.10
C LEU A 63 15.19 18.79 -7.57
N ASP A 64 16.47 18.84 -7.90
CA ASP A 64 16.94 19.00 -9.29
C ASP A 64 16.73 17.73 -10.13
N ASN A 65 16.79 16.57 -9.48
CA ASN A 65 16.63 15.26 -10.12
C ASN A 65 15.88 14.32 -9.18
N ILE A 66 15.04 13.46 -9.76
CA ILE A 66 14.34 12.42 -9.01
C ILE A 66 14.53 11.06 -9.68
N GLY A 67 14.84 10.06 -8.87
CA GLY A 67 14.79 8.67 -9.28
C GLY A 67 13.38 8.23 -9.64
N ARG A 68 13.25 7.43 -10.71
CA ARG A 68 11.96 6.94 -11.21
C ARG A 68 11.60 5.54 -10.71
N PHE A 69 12.35 5.01 -9.76
CA PHE A 69 12.15 3.64 -9.29
C PHE A 69 10.86 3.49 -8.47
N ALA A 70 10.60 4.42 -7.57
CA ALA A 70 9.35 4.50 -6.81
C ALA A 70 8.55 5.73 -7.27
N ASP A 71 7.96 5.63 -8.46
CA ASP A 71 7.27 6.72 -9.15
C ASP A 71 6.09 7.31 -8.35
N GLY A 72 5.35 6.49 -7.60
CA GLY A 72 4.24 6.93 -6.75
C GLY A 72 4.64 7.89 -5.63
N VAL A 73 5.93 7.98 -5.29
CA VAL A 73 6.49 8.92 -4.30
C VAL A 73 7.45 9.93 -4.92
N ALA A 74 7.72 9.86 -6.22
CA ALA A 74 8.67 10.72 -6.91
C ALA A 74 8.12 12.15 -7.10
N MET A 75 8.33 13.03 -6.12
CA MET A 75 7.85 14.42 -6.13
C MET A 75 9.01 15.41 -5.98
N GLU A 76 9.11 16.36 -6.93
CA GLU A 76 10.18 17.37 -6.97
C GLU A 76 10.09 18.31 -5.78
N VAL A 77 8.86 18.64 -5.40
CA VAL A 77 8.57 19.50 -4.27
C VAL A 77 7.34 18.96 -3.54
N VAL A 78 7.43 18.89 -2.21
CA VAL A 78 6.30 18.51 -1.35
C VAL A 78 5.18 19.54 -1.41
N GLY A 79 3.95 19.15 -1.06
CA GLY A 79 2.83 20.07 -0.95
C GLY A 79 3.04 21.15 0.12
N GLU A 80 2.41 22.32 -0.05
CA GLU A 80 2.57 23.42 0.90
C GLU A 80 1.94 23.13 2.26
N GLU A 81 0.67 22.76 2.27
CA GLU A 81 -0.06 22.46 3.50
C GLU A 81 0.44 21.17 4.17
N THR A 82 0.82 20.18 3.36
CA THR A 82 1.37 18.92 3.87
C THR A 82 2.71 19.14 4.53
N PHE A 83 3.56 20.02 4.00
CA PHE A 83 4.82 20.39 4.66
C PHE A 83 4.58 21.06 6.02
N LYS A 84 3.63 22.01 6.12
CA LYS A 84 3.28 22.66 7.39
C LYS A 84 2.90 21.63 8.45
N LEU A 85 2.02 20.70 8.11
CA LEU A 85 1.58 19.63 9.00
C LEU A 85 2.71 18.65 9.35
N CYS A 86 3.51 18.21 8.37
CA CYS A 86 4.60 17.26 8.62
C CYS A 86 5.67 17.87 9.52
N ARG A 87 5.96 19.17 9.39
CA ARG A 87 6.89 19.87 10.27
C ARG A 87 6.46 19.89 11.73
N GLU A 88 5.15 19.89 11.99
CA GLU A 88 4.60 19.94 13.35
C GLU A 88 4.33 18.54 13.94
N LEU A 89 3.93 17.58 13.11
CA LEU A 89 3.33 16.32 13.57
C LEU A 89 4.19 15.08 13.31
N MET A 90 5.17 15.16 12.42
CA MET A 90 6.02 14.02 12.06
C MET A 90 7.19 13.89 13.03
N ASP A 91 7.44 12.67 13.52
CA ASP A 91 8.50 12.40 14.50
C ASP A 91 9.86 12.12 13.83
N GLY A 92 9.87 11.85 12.53
CA GLY A 92 11.10 11.67 11.76
C GLY A 92 10.86 11.09 10.38
N VAL A 93 11.94 11.01 9.59
CA VAL A 93 11.95 10.40 8.26
C VAL A 93 13.07 9.37 8.19
N VAL A 94 12.81 8.25 7.51
CA VAL A 94 13.79 7.23 7.19
C VAL A 94 13.96 7.19 5.67
N LEU A 95 15.21 7.12 5.24
CA LEU A 95 15.56 6.98 3.83
C LEU A 95 15.81 5.52 3.48
N VAL A 96 15.34 5.10 2.31
CA VAL A 96 15.50 3.74 1.80
C VAL A 96 16.14 3.75 0.42
N ASN A 97 16.95 2.75 0.11
CA ASN A 97 17.52 2.55 -1.22
C ASN A 97 16.68 1.56 -2.03
N GLN A 98 16.97 1.46 -3.32
CA GLN A 98 16.26 0.57 -4.24
C GLN A 98 16.35 -0.91 -3.81
N ASP A 99 17.48 -1.32 -3.23
CA ASP A 99 17.65 -2.68 -2.69
C ASP A 99 16.68 -2.97 -1.55
N ALA A 100 16.50 -2.03 -0.61
CA ALA A 100 15.56 -2.17 0.49
C ALA A 100 14.10 -2.21 -0.01
N ILE A 101 13.77 -1.42 -1.03
CA ILE A 101 12.44 -1.46 -1.67
C ILE A 101 12.23 -2.82 -2.34
N CYS A 102 13.20 -3.28 -3.13
CA CYS A 102 13.17 -4.61 -3.75
C CYS A 102 13.06 -5.74 -2.71
N ALA A 103 13.82 -5.66 -1.62
CA ALA A 103 13.78 -6.65 -0.55
C ALA A 103 12.41 -6.64 0.17
N SER A 104 11.81 -5.46 0.35
CA SER A 104 10.47 -5.33 0.94
C SER A 104 9.39 -5.91 0.04
N ILE A 105 9.48 -5.68 -1.28
CA ILE A 105 8.61 -6.33 -2.26
C ILE A 105 8.80 -7.85 -2.21
N LYS A 106 10.03 -8.36 -2.28
CA LYS A 106 10.31 -9.81 -2.18
C LYS A 106 9.83 -10.44 -0.88
N ALA A 107 9.94 -9.71 0.24
CA ALA A 107 9.43 -10.15 1.53
C ALA A 107 7.89 -10.15 1.57
N SER A 108 7.26 -9.23 0.83
CA SER A 108 5.80 -9.14 0.67
C SER A 108 5.27 -10.11 -0.38
N ASP A 109 6.11 -10.56 -1.31
CA ASP A 109 5.81 -11.54 -2.38
C ASP A 109 5.60 -12.97 -1.86
N GLY A 110 5.32 -13.15 -0.56
CA GLY A 110 5.03 -14.46 0.03
C GLY A 110 6.23 -15.41 0.15
N SER A 111 7.40 -15.08 -0.42
CA SER A 111 8.58 -15.97 -0.40
C SER A 111 9.15 -16.23 1.00
N SER A 112 8.69 -15.48 2.00
CA SER A 112 8.98 -15.72 3.42
C SER A 112 7.78 -15.47 4.34
N ILE A 113 6.57 -15.34 3.79
CA ILE A 113 5.33 -15.20 4.56
C ILE A 113 4.55 -16.50 4.37
N GLU A 114 4.58 -17.37 5.39
CA GLU A 114 3.76 -18.59 5.38
C GLU A 114 2.29 -18.22 5.12
N ASN A 115 1.68 -18.91 4.14
CA ASN A 115 0.26 -18.82 3.80
C ASN A 115 -0.20 -17.58 3.02
N GLU A 116 0.68 -16.87 2.31
CA GLU A 116 0.26 -15.82 1.36
C GLU A 116 0.00 -16.39 -0.04
N ILE A 117 -1.17 -16.10 -0.60
CA ILE A 117 -1.54 -16.43 -1.98
C ILE A 117 -1.78 -15.17 -2.81
N LEU A 118 -1.44 -15.24 -4.08
CA LEU A 118 -1.72 -14.19 -5.05
C LEU A 118 -2.84 -14.61 -5.98
N CYS A 119 -3.86 -13.79 -6.03
CA CYS A 119 -5.05 -14.02 -6.83
C CYS A 119 -5.25 -12.84 -7.78
N ARG A 120 -5.29 -13.13 -9.08
CA ARG A 120 -5.78 -12.17 -10.07
C ARG A 120 -7.28 -12.35 -10.21
N PHE A 121 -8.05 -11.27 -10.05
CA PHE A 121 -9.48 -11.22 -10.35
C PHE A 121 -9.72 -10.35 -11.57
N VAL A 122 -10.51 -10.86 -12.51
CA VAL A 122 -11.11 -10.06 -13.57
C VAL A 122 -12.49 -9.63 -13.08
N ILE A 123 -12.69 -8.32 -12.88
CA ILE A 123 -13.96 -7.77 -12.42
C ILE A 123 -14.71 -7.06 -13.56
N PRO A 124 -16.05 -7.09 -13.56
CA PRO A 124 -16.82 -6.38 -14.58
C PRO A 124 -16.67 -4.86 -14.45
N GLU A 125 -16.72 -4.13 -15.58
CA GLU A 125 -16.76 -2.65 -15.58
C GLU A 125 -18.13 -2.11 -15.12
N ARG A 126 -18.51 -2.37 -13.88
CA ARG A 126 -19.71 -1.82 -13.25
C ARG A 126 -19.37 -1.18 -11.91
N PRO A 127 -19.98 -0.04 -11.57
CA PRO A 127 -19.80 0.57 -10.25
C PRO A 127 -20.06 -0.45 -9.13
N GLY A 128 -19.17 -0.48 -8.14
CA GLY A 128 -19.29 -1.37 -6.98
C GLY A 128 -18.71 -2.77 -7.16
N ALA A 129 -18.18 -3.14 -8.34
CA ALA A 129 -17.59 -4.47 -8.55
C ALA A 129 -16.36 -4.73 -7.67
N LEU A 130 -15.45 -3.75 -7.57
CA LEU A 130 -14.30 -3.83 -6.66
C LEU A 130 -14.75 -3.91 -5.19
N MET A 131 -15.74 -3.11 -4.80
CA MET A 131 -16.26 -3.14 -3.43
C MET A 131 -16.87 -4.50 -3.08
N LYS A 132 -17.64 -5.10 -4.00
CA LYS A 132 -18.19 -6.46 -3.82
C LYS A 132 -17.08 -7.50 -3.57
N LEU A 133 -15.97 -7.38 -4.29
CA LEU A 133 -14.80 -8.24 -4.09
C LEU A 133 -14.16 -8.00 -2.72
N LEU A 134 -13.93 -6.74 -2.35
CA LEU A 134 -13.33 -6.38 -1.07
C LEU A 134 -14.20 -6.78 0.12
N ASP A 135 -15.52 -6.60 0.03
CA ASP A 135 -16.48 -6.99 1.07
C ASP A 135 -16.51 -8.52 1.23
N ALA A 136 -16.31 -9.27 0.15
CA ALA A 136 -16.27 -10.73 0.21
C ALA A 136 -15.02 -11.25 0.93
N PHE A 137 -13.83 -10.69 0.64
CA PHE A 137 -12.57 -11.23 1.16
C PHE A 137 -12.03 -10.48 2.38
N GLY A 138 -12.11 -9.16 2.41
CA GLY A 138 -11.48 -8.30 3.41
C GLY A 138 -12.05 -8.45 4.82
N GLY A 139 -13.23 -9.04 4.97
CA GLY A 139 -13.80 -9.40 6.28
C GLY A 139 -13.30 -10.74 6.86
N ARG A 140 -12.69 -11.60 6.03
CA ARG A 140 -12.28 -12.96 6.40
C ARG A 140 -10.78 -13.22 6.31
N TRP A 141 -10.12 -12.63 5.32
CA TRP A 141 -8.69 -12.80 5.11
C TRP A 141 -7.99 -11.45 5.01
N ASN A 142 -6.78 -11.39 5.56
CA ASN A 142 -5.98 -10.17 5.50
C ASN A 142 -5.47 -9.97 4.07
N ILE A 143 -5.86 -8.84 3.47
CA ILE A 143 -5.32 -8.37 2.21
C ILE A 143 -3.93 -7.80 2.47
N SER A 144 -2.89 -8.48 1.98
CA SER A 144 -1.48 -8.06 2.08
C SER A 144 -1.05 -7.17 0.92
N MET A 145 -1.68 -7.32 -0.25
CA MET A 145 -1.42 -6.51 -1.44
C MET A 145 -2.72 -6.27 -2.21
N LEU A 146 -2.86 -5.07 -2.78
CA LEU A 146 -3.92 -4.78 -3.73
C LEU A 146 -3.38 -3.87 -4.84
N ASN A 147 -3.48 -4.32 -6.08
CA ASN A 147 -3.17 -3.54 -7.26
C ASN A 147 -4.37 -3.62 -8.22
N TYR A 148 -4.78 -2.47 -8.75
CA TYR A 148 -5.89 -2.37 -9.68
C TYR A 148 -5.41 -1.73 -10.98
N GLN A 149 -5.56 -2.45 -12.08
CA GLN A 149 -5.29 -1.96 -13.42
C GLN A 149 -6.55 -2.06 -14.28
N ARG A 150 -6.94 -0.94 -14.90
CA ARG A 150 -8.07 -0.93 -15.81
C ARG A 150 -7.59 -1.33 -17.21
N GLN A 151 -7.98 -2.50 -17.71
CA GLN A 151 -7.66 -2.97 -19.07
C GLN A 151 -8.90 -2.99 -19.99
N GLY A 152 -9.08 -1.93 -20.77
CA GLY A 152 -9.87 -1.97 -22.02
C GLY A 152 -11.30 -2.54 -21.91
N GLN A 153 -11.78 -3.19 -22.99
CA GLN A 153 -13.19 -3.59 -23.15
C GLN A 153 -13.62 -4.85 -22.36
N ASN A 154 -12.70 -5.56 -21.69
CA ASN A 154 -12.97 -6.87 -21.07
C ASN A 154 -13.07 -6.86 -19.54
N GLY A 155 -12.93 -5.71 -18.87
CA GLY A 155 -13.04 -5.59 -17.41
C GLY A 155 -11.84 -4.91 -16.75
N GLY A 156 -11.84 -4.89 -15.41
CA GLY A 156 -10.71 -4.44 -14.61
C GLY A 156 -9.93 -5.62 -14.04
N ASP A 157 -8.60 -5.55 -14.11
CA ASP A 157 -7.73 -6.51 -13.44
C ASP A 157 -7.45 -6.04 -12.01
N VAL A 158 -7.76 -6.89 -11.04
CA VAL A 158 -7.43 -6.69 -9.64
C VAL A 158 -6.47 -7.79 -9.22
N LEU A 159 -5.23 -7.44 -8.91
CA LEU A 159 -4.30 -8.36 -8.27
C LEU A 159 -4.41 -8.17 -6.76
N VAL A 160 -4.70 -9.27 -6.04
CA VAL A 160 -4.89 -9.26 -4.59
C VAL A 160 -3.97 -10.31 -3.95
N GLY A 161 -3.15 -9.88 -3.01
CA GLY A 161 -2.44 -10.74 -2.07
C GLY A 161 -3.30 -10.98 -0.84
N LEU A 162 -3.46 -12.25 -0.46
CA LEU A 162 -4.28 -12.67 0.68
C LEU A 162 -3.49 -13.65 1.55
N LYS A 163 -3.55 -13.46 2.86
CA LYS A 163 -3.08 -14.49 3.81
C LYS A 163 -4.19 -15.50 4.06
N VAL A 164 -4.08 -16.67 3.45
CA VAL A 164 -5.05 -17.78 3.50
C VAL A 164 -4.33 -19.03 3.99
N LEU A 165 -4.71 -19.54 5.18
CA LEU A 165 -4.11 -20.77 5.71
C LEU A 165 -4.37 -21.93 4.75
N SER A 166 -3.44 -22.88 4.67
CA SER A 166 -3.60 -24.08 3.83
C SER A 166 -4.91 -24.84 4.11
N SER A 167 -5.39 -24.82 5.36
CA SER A 167 -6.66 -25.43 5.78
C SER A 167 -7.91 -24.67 5.32
N GLU A 168 -7.78 -23.39 4.97
CA GLU A 168 -8.89 -22.50 4.56
C GLU A 168 -8.98 -22.39 3.04
N MET A 169 -8.08 -23.03 2.30
CA MET A 169 -7.97 -22.91 0.85
C MET A 169 -9.25 -23.33 0.11
N ASP A 170 -9.92 -24.38 0.57
CA ASP A 170 -11.17 -24.85 -0.03
C ASP A 170 -12.31 -23.85 0.20
N GLU A 171 -12.35 -23.22 1.37
CA GLU A 171 -13.32 -22.18 1.69
C GLU A 171 -13.07 -20.91 0.87
N PHE A 172 -11.80 -20.51 0.72
CA PHE A 172 -11.42 -19.40 -0.15
C PHE A 172 -11.88 -19.64 -1.59
N LYS A 173 -11.58 -20.82 -2.17
CA LYS A 173 -11.99 -21.18 -3.53
C LYS A 173 -13.52 -21.22 -3.66
N ALA A 174 -14.23 -21.74 -2.67
CA ALA A 174 -15.69 -21.77 -2.68
C ALA A 174 -16.28 -20.35 -2.71
N LEU A 175 -15.74 -19.44 -1.90
CA LEU A 175 -16.19 -18.05 -1.90
C LEU A 175 -15.85 -17.32 -3.21
N ALA A 176 -14.64 -17.50 -3.72
CA ALA A 176 -14.22 -16.89 -4.98
C ALA A 176 -15.12 -17.33 -6.15
N ASN A 177 -15.47 -18.62 -6.22
CA ASN A 177 -16.43 -19.14 -7.19
C ASN A 177 -17.86 -18.61 -6.97
N SER A 178 -18.23 -18.22 -5.75
CA SER A 178 -19.56 -17.70 -5.43
C SER A 178 -19.78 -16.23 -5.84
N LEU A 179 -18.72 -15.49 -6.18
CA LEU A 179 -18.82 -14.07 -6.59
C LEU A 179 -19.64 -13.88 -7.88
N GLY A 180 -19.74 -14.95 -8.67
CA GLY A 180 -20.54 -15.05 -9.89
C GLY A 180 -19.68 -15.21 -11.13
N SER A 181 -20.30 -15.64 -12.23
CA SER A 181 -19.63 -15.93 -13.52
C SER A 181 -18.93 -14.71 -14.14
N ASP A 182 -19.29 -13.50 -13.71
CA ASP A 182 -18.66 -12.25 -14.13
C ASP A 182 -17.28 -12.01 -13.47
N TYR A 183 -16.93 -12.80 -12.43
CA TYR A 183 -15.65 -12.74 -11.72
C TYR A 183 -14.85 -14.00 -12.06
N ALA A 184 -13.80 -13.85 -12.85
CA ALA A 184 -12.82 -14.90 -13.05
C ALA A 184 -11.66 -14.71 -12.06
N PHE A 185 -11.12 -15.79 -11.50
CA PHE A 185 -9.92 -15.71 -10.68
C PHE A 185 -8.89 -16.79 -11.02
N GLU A 186 -7.63 -16.43 -10.87
CA GLU A 186 -6.49 -17.33 -11.04
C GLU A 186 -5.56 -17.17 -9.83
N ILE A 187 -5.20 -18.28 -9.21
CA ILE A 187 -4.20 -18.32 -8.12
C ILE A 187 -2.85 -18.59 -8.76
N SER A 188 -1.92 -17.66 -8.62
CA SER A 188 -0.54 -17.89 -9.08
C SER A 188 0.28 -18.51 -7.96
N ASN A 189 0.76 -19.74 -8.19
CA ASN A 189 1.71 -20.41 -7.30
C ASN A 189 3.17 -20.17 -7.71
N GLU A 190 3.42 -19.57 -8.89
CA GLU A 190 4.77 -19.25 -9.35
C GLU A 190 4.81 -17.84 -10.00
N THR A 191 5.61 -16.97 -9.40
CA THR A 191 6.23 -15.75 -9.98
C THR A 191 5.34 -14.53 -10.29
N LEU A 192 5.38 -13.53 -9.39
CA LEU A 192 4.97 -12.13 -9.62
C LEU A 192 5.57 -11.41 -10.86
N PRO A 193 6.81 -11.69 -11.33
CA PRO A 193 7.40 -10.88 -12.39
C PRO A 193 6.65 -10.90 -13.73
N LEU A 194 5.79 -11.90 -13.97
CA LEU A 194 5.05 -12.03 -15.22
C LEU A 194 3.72 -11.27 -15.25
N LEU A 195 3.15 -10.91 -14.10
CA LEU A 195 1.83 -10.27 -14.01
C LEU A 195 1.87 -8.74 -14.01
N LEU A 196 3.04 -8.13 -13.80
CA LEU A 196 3.23 -6.67 -13.82
C LEU A 196 3.74 -6.13 -15.16
N HIS A 197 4.05 -7.01 -16.12
CA HIS A 197 4.54 -6.67 -17.45
C HIS A 197 3.68 -7.29 -18.56
N GLN A 198 2.43 -6.83 -18.71
CA GLN A 198 1.70 -6.85 -20.00
C GLN A 198 0.85 -5.61 -20.17
#